data_AF-A0A7X9ILB3-F1
#
_entry.id   AF-A0A7X9ILB3-F1
#
_cell.length_a   1.000
_cell.length_b   1.000
_cell.length_c   1.000
_cell.angle_alpha   90.00
_cell.angle_beta   90.00
_cell.angle_gamma   90.00
#
_symmetry.space_group_name_H-M   'P 1'
#
loop_
_entity.id
_entity.type
_entity.pdbx_description
1 polymer ?
#
loop_
_entity_poly.entity_id
_entity_poly.type
_entity_poly.pdbx_seq_one_letter_code
_entity_poly.pdbx_strand_id
1 'polypeptide(L)'
;ASVVLRHKNYPAFLGATGEENTLKAFVEPISLEKNTYLLLKVVTELHEEFGSNPEKAGDENAEIHNPSENGRMNLGVYKKFLKNNFRRVLPQSFKDAIARMTAAELAALVLAMEAGKSLAFKQEKAGFVKNSVFPHLSSRAVLHSAPGFSDCFDSPARERLRRAITYASRYNNFGLVRLPVDLELATRACRQWTELMLASPNELQVVSDEVELFGIISLANLNFARIFIQEIASLRHFENAEAYTSGTNLLLFPMKKLIEVLYQAIDISTLRRLDELVYLVSQKQMLQEMSIGSKRDEELPSSPFRILRPIPFSDIKQLAELHDISVDVLKDWSSLRVILNSFSWLARRVGNSSVPDSSLVLALMRCQGISPSSEGSIISKKGMVPLRGSRLRQHFGPSWQKHFIYVDAVTMAESNEDLGRLMGLGARAFLDEEDDLGDLEKD
;
A
#
# COMPACT_ATOMS: atom_id res chain seq x y z
N ALA A 1 26.09 16.76 -10.55
CA ALA A 1 26.84 17.82 -9.83
C ALA A 1 26.82 19.16 -10.57
N SER A 2 27.27 19.26 -11.83
CA SER A 2 27.34 20.54 -12.58
C SER A 2 26.01 21.28 -12.70
N VAL A 3 24.89 20.58 -12.93
CA VAL A 3 23.54 21.19 -12.97
C VAL A 3 23.18 21.81 -11.61
N VAL A 4 23.31 21.04 -10.52
CA VAL A 4 23.06 21.52 -9.14
C VAL A 4 23.91 22.77 -8.83
N LEU A 5 25.20 22.75 -9.21
CA LEU A 5 26.13 23.86 -8.98
C LEU A 5 25.85 25.11 -9.83
N ARG A 6 25.15 24.98 -10.97
CA ARG A 6 24.73 26.14 -11.79
C ARG A 6 23.59 26.93 -11.15
N HIS A 7 22.81 26.29 -10.26
CA HIS A 7 21.65 26.87 -9.60
C HIS A 7 21.97 27.32 -8.15
N LYS A 8 23.07 28.08 -7.94
CA LYS A 8 23.55 28.48 -6.59
C LYS A 8 22.53 29.24 -5.73
N ASN A 9 21.60 29.96 -6.36
CA ASN A 9 20.57 30.76 -5.68
C ASN A 9 19.20 30.05 -5.59
N TYR A 10 19.15 28.74 -5.89
CA TYR A 10 17.93 27.95 -5.85
C TYR A 10 17.69 27.42 -4.42
N PRO A 11 16.55 27.74 -3.77
CA PRO A 11 16.20 27.16 -2.49
C PRO A 11 15.91 25.67 -2.66
N ALA A 12 16.39 24.83 -1.75
CA ALA A 12 16.19 23.38 -1.85
C ALA A 12 14.72 22.96 -1.81
N PHE A 13 13.87 23.82 -1.27
CA PHE A 13 12.44 23.59 -1.11
C PHE A 13 11.68 24.62 -1.92
N LEU A 14 10.90 24.14 -2.87
CA LEU A 14 9.91 24.91 -3.59
C LEU A 14 8.62 24.12 -3.54
N GLY A 15 7.60 24.74 -2.98
CA GLY A 15 6.24 24.28 -3.19
C GLY A 15 5.71 24.85 -4.50
N ALA A 16 4.50 24.46 -4.87
CA ALA A 16 3.76 25.26 -5.84
C ALA A 16 3.64 26.70 -5.32
N THR A 17 3.53 27.69 -6.20
CA THR A 17 3.21 29.07 -5.82
C THR A 17 2.06 29.06 -4.79
N GLY A 18 2.36 29.42 -3.54
CA GLY A 18 1.41 29.33 -2.41
C GLY A 18 1.95 28.66 -1.13
N GLU A 19 2.97 27.79 -1.23
CA GLU A 19 3.47 27.02 -0.07
C GLU A 19 4.81 27.54 0.50
N GLU A 20 5.41 28.55 -0.12
CA GLU A 20 6.70 29.10 0.29
C GLU A 20 6.67 29.60 1.74
N ASN A 21 5.55 30.17 2.18
CA ASN A 21 5.37 30.62 3.57
C ASN A 21 5.33 29.45 4.56
N THR A 22 4.66 28.35 4.18
CA THR A 22 4.61 27.10 4.97
C THR A 22 6.01 26.49 5.09
N LEU A 23 6.77 26.48 4.00
CA LEU A 23 8.15 25.98 3.97
C LEU A 23 9.08 26.83 4.84
N LYS A 24 8.99 28.16 4.72
CA LYS A 24 9.77 29.11 5.54
C LYS A 24 9.42 29.01 7.02
N ALA A 25 8.22 28.56 7.38
CA ALA A 25 7.81 28.33 8.76
C ALA A 25 8.37 27.02 9.33
N PHE A 26 8.72 26.04 8.48
CA PHE A 26 9.07 24.69 8.93
C PHE A 26 10.59 24.47 9.08
N VAL A 27 11.39 24.90 8.10
CA VAL A 27 12.86 24.70 8.09
C VAL A 27 13.55 26.01 7.72
N GLU A 28 14.74 26.24 8.27
CA GLU A 28 15.58 27.37 7.87
C GLU A 28 15.92 27.32 6.37
N PRO A 29 15.94 28.47 5.66
CA PRO A 29 16.28 28.48 4.23
C PRO A 29 17.63 27.80 3.96
N ILE A 30 17.60 26.76 3.13
CA ILE A 30 18.79 26.03 2.70
C ILE A 30 18.89 26.07 1.17
N SER A 31 20.10 26.36 0.67
CA SER A 31 20.40 26.28 -0.77
C SER A 31 20.34 24.83 -1.25
N LEU A 32 19.99 24.61 -2.52
CA LEU A 32 19.97 23.28 -3.15
C LEU A 32 21.27 22.49 -2.96
N GLU A 33 22.43 23.14 -3.13
CA GLU A 33 23.74 22.50 -2.97
C GLU A 33 23.91 21.92 -1.56
N LYS A 34 23.65 22.73 -0.53
CA LYS A 34 23.70 22.30 0.88
C LYS A 34 22.72 21.17 1.17
N ASN A 35 21.50 21.22 0.62
CA ASN A 35 20.53 20.13 0.78
C ASN A 35 20.96 18.85 0.08
N THR A 36 21.48 18.96 -1.14
CA THR A 36 22.01 17.82 -1.91
C THR A 36 23.14 17.15 -1.15
N TYR A 37 24.08 17.95 -0.62
CA TYR A 37 25.16 17.44 0.22
C TYR A 37 24.63 16.77 1.50
N LEU A 38 23.61 17.36 2.13
CA LEU A 38 22.98 16.78 3.31
C LEU A 38 22.35 15.42 3.03
N LEU A 39 21.58 15.31 1.94
CA LEU A 39 20.95 14.07 1.50
C LEU A 39 22.00 13.00 1.16
N LEU A 40 23.06 13.36 0.44
CA LEU A 40 24.18 12.45 0.15
C LEU A 40 24.81 11.94 1.45
N LYS A 41 25.05 12.83 2.41
CA LYS A 41 25.62 12.47 3.71
C LYS A 41 24.69 11.51 4.47
N VAL A 42 23.39 11.81 4.54
CA VAL A 42 22.40 10.96 5.21
C VAL A 42 22.31 9.58 4.57
N VAL A 43 22.20 9.52 3.24
CA VAL A 43 22.08 8.27 2.49
C VAL A 43 23.35 7.42 2.62
N THR A 44 24.53 8.04 2.57
CA THR A 44 25.80 7.32 2.75
C THR A 44 25.96 6.81 4.18
N GLU A 45 25.65 7.63 5.19
CA GLU A 45 25.64 7.20 6.60
C GLU A 45 24.70 6.01 6.84
N LEU A 46 23.50 6.03 6.24
CA LEU A 46 22.56 4.91 6.34
C LEU A 46 23.04 3.67 5.57
N HIS A 47 23.65 3.85 4.40
CA HIS A 47 24.21 2.75 3.62
C HIS A 47 25.32 2.02 4.39
N GLU A 48 26.26 2.77 4.99
CA GLU A 48 27.31 2.23 5.85
C GLU A 48 26.74 1.52 7.09
N GLU A 49 25.73 2.14 7.73
CA GLU A 49 25.05 1.58 8.91
C GLU A 49 24.37 0.24 8.59
N PHE A 50 23.63 0.16 7.48
CA PHE A 50 22.96 -1.07 7.05
C PHE A 50 23.95 -2.16 6.64
N GLY A 51 25.10 -1.78 6.06
CA GLY A 51 26.16 -2.73 5.71
C GLY A 51 26.94 -3.26 6.93
N SER A 52 27.09 -2.45 7.98
CA SER A 52 27.93 -2.80 9.14
C SER A 52 27.17 -3.52 10.25
N ASN A 53 25.87 -3.27 10.41
CA ASN A 53 25.11 -3.85 11.52
C ASN A 53 23.61 -4.00 11.20
N PRO A 54 23.23 -4.97 10.34
CA PRO A 54 21.85 -5.11 9.88
C PRO A 54 20.86 -5.36 11.02
N GLU A 55 21.25 -6.06 12.09
CA GLU A 55 20.36 -6.43 13.19
C GLU A 55 20.09 -5.29 14.19
N LYS A 56 21.00 -4.31 14.34
CA LYS A 56 20.82 -3.18 15.29
C LYS A 56 20.08 -1.98 14.70
N ALA A 57 19.80 -1.98 13.39
CA ALA A 57 19.10 -0.88 12.73
C ALA A 57 17.57 -0.88 12.97
N GLY A 58 17.08 -1.75 13.85
CA GLY A 58 15.66 -2.10 13.99
C GLY A 58 14.79 -1.17 14.85
N ASP A 59 15.29 -0.55 15.92
CA ASP A 59 14.41 -0.18 17.05
C ASP A 59 14.68 1.19 17.70
N GLU A 60 15.35 2.12 17.01
CA GLU A 60 15.35 3.50 17.50
C GLU A 60 14.02 4.16 17.13
N ASN A 61 13.02 4.04 18.02
CA ASN A 61 11.90 4.96 18.11
C ASN A 61 12.46 6.37 18.33
N ALA A 62 12.84 7.02 17.25
CA ALA A 62 13.40 8.35 17.32
C ALA A 62 12.28 9.29 17.76
N GLU A 63 12.47 9.92 18.93
CA GLU A 63 11.61 10.98 19.41
C GLU A 63 11.33 11.97 18.27
N ILE A 64 10.04 12.23 18.04
CA ILE A 64 9.59 13.29 17.15
C ILE A 64 10.09 14.59 17.80
N HIS A 65 11.24 15.08 17.35
CA HIS A 65 11.78 16.33 17.86
C HIS A 65 10.82 17.45 17.52
N ASN A 66 10.17 17.99 18.56
CA ASN A 66 9.47 19.27 18.47
C ASN A 66 10.45 20.34 17.96
N PRO A 67 10.02 21.20 17.04
CA PRO A 67 10.88 22.27 16.52
C PRO A 67 11.38 23.19 17.65
N SER A 68 12.49 23.88 17.39
CA SER A 68 13.19 24.77 18.34
C SER A 68 12.30 25.87 18.93
N GLU A 69 12.80 26.65 19.89
CA GLU A 69 12.09 27.80 20.52
C GLU A 69 11.52 28.83 19.51
N ASN A 70 12.02 28.85 18.27
CA ASN A 70 11.51 29.69 17.17
C ASN A 70 10.53 28.97 16.21
N GLY A 71 10.15 27.73 16.50
CA GLY A 71 9.25 26.90 15.69
C GLY A 71 9.84 26.35 14.39
N ARG A 72 11.10 26.69 14.03
CA ARG A 72 11.78 26.21 12.81
C ARG A 72 12.80 25.11 13.13
N MET A 73 12.97 24.17 12.21
CA MET A 73 14.06 23.19 12.24
C MET A 73 15.34 23.80 11.68
N ASN A 74 16.41 23.79 12.49
CA ASN A 74 17.76 24.08 12.01
C ASN A 74 18.32 22.90 11.19
N LEU A 75 19.46 23.12 10.52
CA LEU A 75 20.08 22.12 9.65
C LEU A 75 20.42 20.79 10.36
N GLY A 76 20.84 20.84 11.63
CA GLY A 76 21.18 19.65 12.41
C GLY A 76 19.95 18.82 12.75
N VAL A 77 18.86 19.47 13.16
CA VAL A 77 17.55 18.84 13.40
C VAL A 77 17.00 18.27 12.10
N TYR A 78 17.04 19.03 11.01
CA TYR A 78 16.58 18.58 9.71
C TYR A 78 17.37 17.36 9.19
N LYS A 79 18.69 17.30 9.42
CA LYS A 79 19.50 16.11 9.12
C LYS A 79 18.99 14.87 9.84
N LYS A 80 18.76 14.96 11.16
CA LYS A 80 18.26 13.86 11.98
C LYS A 80 16.87 13.45 11.50
N PHE A 81 16.01 14.42 11.23
CA PHE A 81 14.66 14.21 10.72
C PHE A 81 14.67 13.47 9.38
N LEU A 82 15.53 13.86 8.43
CA LEU A 82 15.76 13.12 7.19
C LEU A 82 16.24 11.70 7.48
N LYS A 83 17.31 11.53 8.27
CA LYS A 83 17.89 10.21 8.56
C LYS A 83 16.84 9.25 9.13
N ASN A 84 16.03 9.71 10.08
CA ASN A 84 14.98 8.92 10.69
C ASN A 84 13.88 8.51 9.69
N ASN A 85 13.42 9.46 8.87
CA ASN A 85 12.41 9.17 7.85
C ASN A 85 12.94 8.20 6.78
N PHE A 86 14.18 8.36 6.31
CA PHE A 86 14.79 7.42 5.37
C PHE A 86 14.99 6.02 5.97
N ARG A 87 15.33 5.93 7.27
CA ARG A 87 15.50 4.67 7.97
C ARG A 87 14.16 3.94 8.16
N ARG A 88 13.14 4.64 8.65
CA ARG A 88 11.87 4.02 9.09
C ARG A 88 11.04 3.45 7.94
N VAL A 89 11.09 4.07 6.76
CA VAL A 89 10.25 3.64 5.63
C VAL A 89 10.67 2.30 5.01
N LEU A 90 11.87 1.81 5.35
CA LEU A 90 12.43 0.57 4.82
C LEU A 90 12.26 -0.57 5.85
N PRO A 91 11.53 -1.65 5.51
CA PRO A 91 11.62 -2.90 6.26
C PRO A 91 13.05 -3.48 6.23
N GLN A 92 13.36 -4.41 7.14
CA GLN A 92 14.71 -4.98 7.24
C GLN A 92 15.25 -5.54 5.91
N SER A 93 14.45 -6.32 5.20
CA SER A 93 14.84 -6.88 3.90
C SER A 93 15.17 -5.82 2.83
N PHE A 94 14.62 -4.61 2.97
CA PHE A 94 14.91 -3.47 2.10
C PHE A 94 16.21 -2.79 2.52
N LYS A 95 16.46 -2.66 3.83
CA LYS A 95 17.76 -2.19 4.37
C LYS A 95 18.89 -3.10 3.89
N ASP A 96 18.71 -4.42 3.96
CA ASP A 96 19.68 -5.40 3.46
C ASP A 96 19.89 -5.28 1.94
N ALA A 97 18.83 -4.98 1.19
CA ALA A 97 18.94 -4.74 -0.24
C ALA A 97 19.73 -3.47 -0.57
N ILE A 98 19.53 -2.39 0.18
CA ILE A 98 20.32 -1.16 0.06
C ILE A 98 21.78 -1.38 0.45
N ALA A 99 22.05 -2.12 1.53
CA ALA A 99 23.40 -2.44 1.99
C ALA A 99 24.25 -3.13 0.91
N ARG A 100 23.61 -3.96 0.06
CA ARG A 100 24.27 -4.65 -1.06
C ARG A 100 24.50 -3.77 -2.29
N MET A 101 23.88 -2.59 -2.36
CA MET A 101 24.14 -1.65 -3.44
C MET A 101 25.48 -0.95 -3.23
N THR A 102 26.04 -0.41 -4.30
CA THR A 102 27.23 0.43 -4.21
C THR A 102 26.86 1.84 -3.76
N ALA A 103 27.75 2.50 -3.01
CA ALA A 103 27.57 3.91 -2.64
C ALA A 103 27.43 4.82 -3.88
N ALA A 104 28.10 4.46 -4.98
CA ALA A 104 28.01 5.18 -6.25
C ALA A 104 26.59 5.17 -6.85
N GLU A 105 25.87 4.04 -6.77
CA GLU A 105 24.48 3.95 -7.24
C GLU A 105 23.56 4.86 -6.42
N LEU A 106 23.70 4.83 -5.10
CA LEU A 106 22.90 5.66 -4.20
C LEU A 106 23.20 7.15 -4.38
N ALA A 107 24.47 7.51 -4.56
CA ALA A 107 24.87 8.88 -4.87
C ALA A 107 24.31 9.35 -6.22
N ALA A 108 24.36 8.50 -7.25
CA ALA A 108 23.77 8.80 -8.55
C ALA A 108 22.25 9.01 -8.46
N LEU A 109 21.56 8.21 -7.65
CA LEU A 109 20.13 8.37 -7.38
C LEU A 109 19.82 9.74 -6.76
N VAL A 110 20.50 10.10 -5.67
CA VAL A 110 20.31 11.40 -4.98
C VAL A 110 20.60 12.57 -5.93
N LEU A 111 21.75 12.52 -6.61
CA LEU A 111 22.16 13.59 -7.52
C LEU A 111 21.20 13.77 -8.70
N ALA A 112 20.68 12.67 -9.25
CA ALA A 112 19.68 12.72 -10.30
C ALA A 112 18.36 13.33 -9.82
N MET A 113 17.91 12.96 -8.62
CA MET A 113 16.68 13.50 -8.03
C MET A 113 16.79 15.01 -7.77
N GLU A 114 17.87 15.46 -7.13
CA GLU A 114 18.07 16.88 -6.84
C GLU A 114 18.25 17.72 -8.13
N ALA A 115 18.98 17.20 -9.12
CA ALA A 115 19.11 17.86 -10.41
C ALA A 115 17.76 17.89 -11.17
N GLY A 116 17.00 16.79 -11.16
CA GLY A 116 15.69 16.72 -11.81
C GLY A 116 14.69 17.72 -11.23
N LYS A 117 14.70 17.91 -9.91
CA LYS A 117 13.95 19.00 -9.25
C LYS A 117 14.35 20.36 -9.81
N SER A 118 15.65 20.67 -9.88
CA SER A 118 16.10 21.98 -10.38
C SER A 118 15.65 22.27 -11.82
N LEU A 119 15.47 21.24 -12.65
CA LEU A 119 14.95 21.37 -14.02
C LEU A 119 13.43 21.49 -14.09
N ALA A 120 12.71 21.01 -13.06
CA ALA A 120 11.26 21.06 -12.99
C ALA A 120 10.73 22.45 -12.59
N PHE A 121 11.60 23.33 -12.08
CA PHE A 121 11.25 24.69 -11.68
C PHE A 121 12.09 25.73 -12.42
N LYS A 122 11.49 26.88 -12.72
CA LYS A 122 12.15 28.00 -13.39
C LYS A 122 12.12 29.21 -12.47
N GLN A 123 13.22 29.96 -12.43
CA GLN A 123 13.27 31.24 -11.71
C GLN A 123 12.54 32.31 -12.54
N GLU A 124 11.56 32.97 -11.90
CA GLU A 124 10.86 34.15 -12.40
C GLU A 124 11.12 35.33 -11.46
N LYS A 125 10.74 36.55 -11.88
CA LYS A 125 11.10 37.80 -11.17
C LYS A 125 10.64 37.84 -9.69
N ALA A 126 9.60 37.09 -9.34
CA ALA A 126 9.00 37.08 -8.00
C ALA A 126 9.24 35.77 -7.21
N GLY A 127 9.94 34.78 -7.77
CA GLY A 127 10.10 33.47 -7.14
C GLY A 127 10.37 32.36 -8.14
N PHE A 128 10.27 31.11 -7.71
CA PHE A 128 10.37 29.97 -8.63
C PHE A 128 8.97 29.44 -8.96
N VAL A 129 8.75 29.16 -10.24
CA VAL A 129 7.49 28.60 -10.75
C VAL A 129 7.76 27.19 -11.26
N LYS A 130 6.84 26.27 -10.96
CA LYS A 130 6.89 24.89 -11.45
C LYS A 130 6.68 24.91 -12.98
N ASN A 131 7.73 24.61 -13.73
CA ASN A 131 7.69 24.54 -15.20
C ASN A 131 7.35 23.12 -15.71
N SER A 132 7.57 22.10 -14.88
CA SER A 132 7.18 20.73 -15.18
C SER A 132 6.51 20.07 -13.99
N VAL A 133 5.38 19.44 -14.25
CA VAL A 133 4.66 18.59 -13.29
C VAL A 133 5.32 17.23 -13.05
N PHE A 134 6.38 16.89 -13.81
CA PHE A 134 7.02 15.58 -13.80
C PHE A 134 8.49 15.62 -13.36
N PRO A 135 8.80 15.90 -12.07
CA PRO A 135 10.17 15.97 -11.59
C PRO A 135 10.93 14.65 -11.76
N HIS A 136 10.24 13.50 -11.65
CA HIS A 136 10.82 12.18 -11.88
C HIS A 136 11.28 11.96 -13.34
N LEU A 137 10.55 12.49 -14.33
CA LEU A 137 10.98 12.41 -15.73
C LEU A 137 12.22 13.28 -15.97
N SER A 138 12.27 14.46 -15.35
CA SER A 138 13.47 15.31 -15.36
C SER A 138 14.66 14.59 -14.71
N SER A 139 14.47 13.95 -13.55
CA SER A 139 15.53 13.18 -12.88
C SER A 139 16.04 12.02 -13.75
N ARG A 140 15.13 11.31 -14.43
CA ARG A 140 15.50 10.25 -15.37
C ARG A 140 16.28 10.81 -16.55
N ALA A 141 15.87 11.94 -17.12
CA ALA A 141 16.59 12.59 -18.21
C ALA A 141 18.01 12.99 -17.78
N VAL A 142 18.19 13.48 -16.55
CA VAL A 142 19.52 13.79 -15.99
C VAL A 142 20.42 12.55 -16.00
N LEU A 143 19.94 11.39 -15.54
CA LEU A 143 20.73 10.14 -15.58
C LEU A 143 21.17 9.80 -17.00
N HIS A 144 20.27 9.87 -17.98
CA HIS A 144 20.57 9.54 -19.39
C HIS A 144 21.46 10.57 -20.07
N SER A 145 21.50 11.80 -19.58
CA SER A 145 22.34 12.86 -20.14
C SER A 145 23.80 12.81 -19.65
N ALA A 146 24.11 12.00 -18.64
CA ALA A 146 25.46 11.89 -18.10
C ALA A 146 26.32 10.97 -18.99
N PRO A 147 27.37 11.49 -19.66
CA PRO A 147 28.12 10.73 -20.66
C PRO A 147 28.78 9.44 -20.15
N GLY A 148 29.08 9.35 -18.85
CA GLY A 148 29.65 8.15 -18.23
C GLY A 148 28.64 7.21 -17.56
N PHE A 149 27.33 7.45 -17.66
CA PHE A 149 26.34 6.63 -16.95
C PHE A 149 26.31 5.18 -17.44
N SER A 150 26.50 4.94 -18.75
CA SER A 150 26.61 3.60 -19.32
C SER A 150 27.88 2.87 -18.87
N ASP A 151 28.94 3.62 -18.60
CA ASP A 151 30.28 3.09 -18.37
C ASP A 151 30.51 2.83 -16.88
N CYS A 152 29.92 3.67 -16.01
CA CYS A 152 30.04 3.56 -14.56
C CYS A 152 29.07 2.55 -13.92
N PHE A 153 27.98 2.18 -14.61
CA PHE A 153 26.93 1.33 -14.06
C PHE A 153 26.56 0.24 -15.05
N ASP A 154 26.48 -1.01 -14.58
CA ASP A 154 26.06 -2.14 -15.41
C ASP A 154 24.55 -2.09 -15.75
N SER A 155 24.09 -3.01 -16.60
CA SER A 155 22.68 -3.00 -17.02
C SER A 155 21.69 -3.16 -15.86
N PRO A 156 21.88 -4.09 -14.89
CA PRO A 156 21.03 -4.19 -13.71
C PRO A 156 20.99 -2.91 -12.86
N ALA A 157 22.14 -2.30 -12.56
CA ALA A 157 22.21 -1.06 -11.80
C ALA A 157 21.43 0.07 -12.48
N ARG A 158 21.63 0.24 -13.80
CA ARG A 158 20.93 1.27 -14.58
C ARG A 158 19.42 1.05 -14.58
N GLU A 159 18.96 -0.18 -14.74
CA GLU A 159 17.52 -0.48 -14.74
C GLU A 159 16.91 -0.24 -13.35
N ARG A 160 17.60 -0.64 -12.28
CA ARG A 160 17.19 -0.37 -10.90
C ARG A 160 17.00 1.12 -10.65
N LEU A 161 18.00 1.95 -10.98
CA LEU A 161 17.94 3.40 -10.81
C LEU A 161 16.81 4.02 -11.65
N ARG A 162 16.67 3.62 -12.91
CA ARG A 162 15.60 4.12 -13.80
C ARG A 162 14.21 3.78 -13.28
N ARG A 163 13.98 2.52 -12.88
CA ARG A 163 12.69 2.06 -12.37
C ARG A 163 12.36 2.75 -11.04
N ALA A 164 13.33 2.86 -10.13
CA ALA A 164 13.14 3.55 -8.86
C ALA A 164 12.66 4.99 -9.06
N ILE A 165 13.31 5.75 -9.94
CA ILE A 165 12.91 7.13 -10.28
C ILE A 165 11.55 7.16 -10.98
N THR A 166 11.34 6.31 -11.98
CA THR A 166 10.10 6.32 -12.79
C THR A 166 8.88 6.05 -11.92
N TYR A 167 9.01 5.15 -10.94
CA TYR A 167 7.94 4.77 -10.02
C TYR A 167 7.98 5.53 -8.69
N ALA A 168 8.78 6.60 -8.58
CA ALA A 168 8.92 7.38 -7.34
C ALA A 168 7.58 8.00 -6.89
N SER A 169 6.76 8.46 -7.84
CA SER A 169 5.42 8.99 -7.54
C SER A 169 4.35 7.91 -7.67
N ARG A 170 3.37 7.93 -6.77
CA ARG A 170 2.16 7.07 -6.84
C ARG A 170 1.14 7.59 -7.87
N TYR A 171 1.25 8.86 -8.24
CA TYR A 171 0.31 9.56 -9.11
C TYR A 171 1.07 10.28 -10.22
N ASN A 172 0.46 10.32 -11.40
CA ASN A 172 0.83 11.22 -12.48
C ASN A 172 -0.44 11.90 -13.01
N ASN A 173 -0.27 12.85 -13.94
CA ASN A 173 -1.41 13.55 -14.56
C ASN A 173 -2.33 12.63 -15.39
N PHE A 174 -1.90 11.40 -15.66
CA PHE A 174 -2.65 10.39 -16.41
C PHE A 174 -3.31 9.34 -15.48
N GLY A 175 -3.20 9.51 -14.17
CA GLY A 175 -3.79 8.64 -13.16
C GLY A 175 -2.78 7.89 -12.29
N LEU A 176 -3.19 6.72 -11.81
CA LEU A 176 -2.41 5.88 -10.91
C LEU A 176 -1.18 5.28 -11.60
N VAL A 177 -0.03 5.39 -10.95
CA VAL A 177 1.18 4.66 -11.33
C VAL A 177 1.12 3.23 -10.75
N ARG A 178 0.83 2.23 -11.59
CA ARG A 178 0.85 0.82 -11.17
C ARG A 178 2.29 0.32 -11.08
N LEU A 179 2.67 -0.17 -9.90
CA LEU A 179 3.97 -0.79 -9.69
C LEU A 179 4.05 -2.15 -10.41
N PRO A 180 5.10 -2.41 -11.20
CA PRO A 180 5.34 -3.74 -11.74
C PRO A 180 5.49 -4.78 -10.63
N VAL A 181 4.94 -5.98 -10.85
CA VAL A 181 4.95 -7.06 -9.86
C VAL A 181 6.38 -7.62 -9.68
N ASP A 182 7.20 -7.51 -10.71
CA ASP A 182 8.57 -8.02 -10.84
C ASP A 182 9.66 -7.07 -10.30
N LEU A 183 9.30 -5.98 -9.61
CA LEU A 183 10.31 -5.09 -9.05
C LEU A 183 11.14 -5.79 -7.96
N GLU A 184 12.47 -5.83 -8.15
CA GLU A 184 13.43 -6.28 -7.14
C GLU A 184 13.36 -5.46 -5.85
N LEU A 185 13.72 -6.08 -4.71
CA LEU A 185 13.73 -5.43 -3.40
C LEU A 185 14.56 -4.14 -3.38
N ALA A 186 15.74 -4.14 -4.01
CA ALA A 186 16.60 -2.96 -4.08
C ALA A 186 15.95 -1.82 -4.88
N THR A 187 15.22 -2.15 -5.95
CA THR A 187 14.45 -1.16 -6.72
C THR A 187 13.31 -0.58 -5.89
N ARG A 188 12.59 -1.41 -5.13
CA ARG A 188 11.50 -0.97 -4.24
C ARG A 188 12.01 -0.08 -3.11
N ALA A 189 13.13 -0.45 -2.50
CA ALA A 189 13.77 0.34 -1.44
C ALA A 189 14.24 1.71 -1.97
N CYS A 190 14.94 1.73 -3.10
CA CYS A 190 15.31 2.98 -3.77
C CYS A 190 14.09 3.83 -4.12
N ARG A 191 13.01 3.19 -4.60
CA ARG A 191 11.75 3.87 -4.92
C ARG A 191 11.15 4.57 -3.69
N GLN A 192 11.12 3.91 -2.53
CA GLN A 192 10.64 4.51 -1.28
C GLN A 192 11.49 5.74 -0.89
N TRP A 193 12.81 5.63 -0.98
CA TRP A 193 13.70 6.77 -0.77
C TRP A 193 13.50 7.91 -1.78
N THR A 194 13.29 7.60 -3.05
CA THR A 194 13.00 8.65 -4.06
C THR A 194 11.67 9.34 -3.81
N GLU A 195 10.66 8.63 -3.29
CA GLU A 195 9.39 9.25 -2.88
C GLU A 195 9.60 10.25 -1.74
N LEU A 196 10.42 9.90 -0.74
CA LEU A 196 10.80 10.83 0.33
C LEU A 196 11.60 12.03 -0.18
N MET A 197 12.51 11.81 -1.13
CA MET A 197 13.25 12.91 -1.74
C MET A 197 12.29 13.88 -2.46
N LEU A 198 11.19 13.41 -3.03
CA LEU A 198 10.23 14.30 -3.69
C LEU A 198 9.35 15.10 -2.72
N ALA A 199 9.23 14.65 -1.46
CA ALA A 199 8.44 15.32 -0.45
C ALA A 199 9.07 16.65 -0.04
N SER A 200 8.22 17.66 0.20
CA SER A 200 8.66 18.88 0.86
C SER A 200 8.90 18.61 2.37
N PRO A 201 9.72 19.40 3.08
CA PRO A 201 10.02 19.15 4.48
C PRO A 201 8.78 19.04 5.38
N ASN A 202 7.77 19.90 5.19
CA ASN A 202 6.53 19.89 5.96
C ASN A 202 5.64 18.68 5.64
N GLU A 203 5.77 18.10 4.44
CA GLU A 203 5.04 16.88 4.04
C GLU A 203 5.83 15.61 4.37
N LEU A 204 7.12 15.71 4.66
CA LEU A 204 8.03 14.56 4.77
C LEU A 204 7.53 13.52 5.76
N GLN A 205 7.03 13.94 6.92
CA GLN A 205 6.46 13.02 7.92
C GLN A 205 5.29 12.23 7.32
N VAL A 206 4.38 12.95 6.68
CA VAL A 206 3.13 12.39 6.18
C VAL A 206 3.37 11.46 4.99
N VAL A 207 4.24 11.87 4.07
CA VAL A 207 4.67 11.01 2.96
C VAL A 207 5.38 9.78 3.51
N SER A 208 6.23 9.94 4.52
CA SER A 208 6.93 8.81 5.15
C SER A 208 5.97 7.83 5.83
N ASP A 209 4.90 8.27 6.48
CA ASP A 209 3.87 7.37 7.05
C ASP A 209 3.21 6.53 5.95
N GLU A 210 2.88 7.15 4.80
CA GLU A 210 2.33 6.44 3.64
C GLU A 210 3.33 5.49 2.98
N VAL A 211 4.61 5.84 2.94
CA VAL A 211 5.70 5.03 2.37
C VAL A 211 5.98 3.82 3.25
N GLU A 212 6.04 4.03 4.56
CA GLU A 212 6.24 2.99 5.56
C GLU A 212 5.08 1.99 5.54
N LEU A 213 3.83 2.49 5.56
CA LEU A 213 2.63 1.66 5.47
C LEU A 213 2.66 0.77 4.22
N PHE A 214 2.98 1.36 3.06
CA PHE A 214 3.09 0.61 1.81
C PHE A 214 4.19 -0.46 1.87
N GLY A 215 5.33 -0.16 2.51
CA GLY A 215 6.43 -1.11 2.70
C GLY A 215 6.01 -2.31 3.54
N ILE A 216 5.38 -2.05 4.69
CA ILE A 216 4.85 -3.09 5.59
C ILE A 216 3.82 -3.95 4.87
N ILE A 217 2.80 -3.34 4.24
CA ILE A 217 1.75 -4.06 3.51
C ILE A 217 2.35 -4.91 2.38
N SER A 218 3.33 -4.38 1.64
CA SER A 218 3.97 -5.11 0.55
C SER A 218 4.71 -6.35 1.01
N LEU A 219 5.48 -6.25 2.09
CA LEU A 219 6.23 -7.38 2.65
C LEU A 219 5.29 -8.40 3.30
N ALA A 220 4.31 -7.92 4.09
CA ALA A 220 3.28 -8.75 4.68
C ALA A 220 2.50 -9.54 3.63
N ASN A 221 2.11 -8.90 2.52
CA ASN A 221 1.44 -9.57 1.41
C ASN A 221 2.31 -10.65 0.76
N LEU A 222 3.61 -10.39 0.57
CA LEU A 222 4.52 -11.39 -0.01
C LEU A 222 4.61 -12.63 0.88
N ASN A 223 4.78 -12.42 2.18
CA ASN A 223 4.84 -13.48 3.18
C ASN A 223 3.51 -14.24 3.27
N PHE A 224 2.40 -13.51 3.38
CA PHE A 224 1.05 -14.05 3.40
C PHE A 224 0.78 -14.91 2.17
N ALA A 225 1.02 -14.39 0.96
CA ALA A 225 0.79 -15.12 -0.27
C ALA A 225 1.58 -16.43 -0.31
N ARG A 226 2.86 -16.40 0.11
CA ARG A 226 3.69 -17.61 0.17
C ARG A 226 3.12 -18.63 1.15
N ILE A 227 2.83 -18.22 2.39
CA ILE A 227 2.33 -19.12 3.45
C ILE A 227 0.95 -19.66 3.06
N PHE A 228 0.03 -18.79 2.65
CA PHE A 228 -1.34 -19.14 2.24
C PHE A 228 -1.35 -20.15 1.08
N ILE A 229 -0.53 -19.93 0.05
CA ILE A 229 -0.42 -20.87 -1.08
C ILE A 229 0.21 -22.19 -0.64
N GLN A 230 1.23 -22.17 0.23
CA GLN A 230 1.85 -23.39 0.77
C GLN A 230 0.87 -24.18 1.62
N GLU A 231 0.06 -23.53 2.44
CA GLU A 231 -1.00 -24.17 3.21
C GLU A 231 -2.05 -24.80 2.29
N ILE A 232 -2.51 -24.10 1.25
CA ILE A 232 -3.46 -24.67 0.27
C ILE A 232 -2.85 -25.86 -0.48
N ALA A 233 -1.58 -25.78 -0.86
CA ALA A 233 -0.90 -26.84 -1.62
C ALA A 233 -0.59 -28.08 -0.78
N SER A 234 -0.23 -27.90 0.50
CA SER A 234 0.12 -29.00 1.41
C SER A 234 -1.10 -29.76 1.92
N LEU A 235 -2.29 -29.20 1.77
CA LEU A 235 -3.51 -29.76 2.33
C LEU A 235 -4.27 -30.63 1.33
N ARG A 236 -4.42 -31.91 1.68
CA ARG A 236 -5.64 -32.69 1.41
C ARG A 236 -6.81 -32.24 2.31
N HIS A 237 -6.58 -31.35 3.30
CA HIS A 237 -7.50 -31.03 4.41
C HIS A 237 -8.29 -29.72 4.30
N PHE A 238 -8.34 -29.02 3.16
CA PHE A 238 -9.25 -27.86 3.04
C PHE A 238 -10.73 -28.25 3.02
N GLU A 239 -11.07 -29.52 2.78
CA GLU A 239 -12.41 -30.07 3.05
C GLU A 239 -12.82 -29.88 4.52
N ASN A 240 -11.88 -29.98 5.47
CA ASN A 240 -12.14 -29.74 6.90
C ASN A 240 -12.03 -28.27 7.31
N ALA A 241 -11.63 -27.40 6.39
CA ALA A 241 -11.41 -26.00 6.68
C ALA A 241 -12.61 -25.11 6.39
N GLU A 242 -13.74 -25.69 5.98
CA GLU A 242 -14.97 -24.95 5.71
C GLU A 242 -14.74 -23.78 4.75
N ALA A 243 -13.87 -23.98 3.75
CA ALA A 243 -13.62 -23.02 2.69
C ALA A 243 -14.38 -23.43 1.43
N TYR A 244 -15.09 -22.49 0.83
CA TYR A 244 -16.04 -22.73 -0.24
C TYR A 244 -15.70 -21.93 -1.48
N THR A 245 -15.89 -22.51 -2.66
CA THR A 245 -15.71 -21.80 -3.93
C THR A 245 -16.95 -21.89 -4.79
N SER A 246 -17.21 -20.84 -5.57
CA SER A 246 -18.31 -20.80 -6.53
C SER A 246 -17.79 -20.64 -7.97
N GLY A 247 -18.70 -20.78 -8.95
CA GLY A 247 -18.41 -20.57 -10.37
C GLY A 247 -17.88 -19.17 -10.73
N THR A 248 -18.06 -18.15 -9.87
CA THR A 248 -17.73 -16.74 -10.15
C THR A 248 -16.29 -16.32 -9.79
N ASN A 249 -15.34 -17.26 -9.73
CA ASN A 249 -13.98 -17.03 -9.20
C ASN A 249 -13.97 -16.45 -7.78
N LEU A 250 -14.93 -16.85 -6.94
CA LEU A 250 -15.02 -16.46 -5.54
C LEU A 250 -14.50 -17.61 -4.65
N LEU A 251 -13.77 -17.26 -3.61
CA LEU A 251 -13.41 -18.14 -2.50
C LEU A 251 -13.94 -17.52 -1.20
N LEU A 252 -14.86 -18.19 -0.52
CA LEU A 252 -15.25 -17.85 0.84
C LEU A 252 -14.34 -18.60 1.82
N PHE A 253 -13.62 -17.85 2.63
CA PHE A 253 -12.63 -18.41 3.55
C PHE A 253 -12.93 -18.00 5.00
N PRO A 254 -12.86 -18.90 5.99
CA PRO A 254 -13.12 -18.52 7.38
C PRO A 254 -12.13 -17.49 7.90
N MET A 255 -12.63 -16.42 8.50
CA MET A 255 -11.79 -15.32 8.98
C MET A 255 -10.76 -15.76 10.02
N LYS A 256 -11.15 -16.62 10.98
CA LYS A 256 -10.25 -17.11 12.05
C LYS A 256 -8.99 -17.74 11.45
N LYS A 257 -9.14 -18.63 10.47
CA LYS A 257 -8.03 -19.26 9.74
C LYS A 257 -7.21 -18.25 8.95
N LEU A 258 -7.88 -17.30 8.29
CA LEU A 258 -7.18 -16.28 7.51
C LEU A 258 -6.26 -15.42 8.39
N ILE A 259 -6.72 -15.08 9.60
CA ILE A 259 -5.94 -14.33 10.58
C ILE A 259 -4.77 -15.16 11.12
N GLU A 260 -4.96 -16.46 11.38
CA GLU A 260 -3.87 -17.36 11.76
C GLU A 260 -2.73 -17.32 10.72
N VAL A 261 -3.06 -17.35 9.42
CA VAL A 261 -2.06 -17.22 8.34
C VAL A 261 -1.40 -15.83 8.34
N LEU A 262 -2.17 -14.76 8.59
CA LEU A 262 -1.64 -13.40 8.64
C LEU A 262 -0.71 -13.17 9.83
N TYR A 263 -1.00 -13.76 11.00
CA TYR A 263 -0.10 -13.73 12.16
C TYR A 263 1.21 -14.48 11.91
N GLN A 264 1.23 -15.48 11.04
CA GLN A 264 2.48 -16.11 10.62
C GLN A 264 3.27 -15.22 9.62
N ALA A 265 2.59 -14.32 8.91
CA ALA A 265 3.21 -13.46 7.90
C ALA A 265 3.85 -12.18 8.47
N ILE A 266 3.46 -11.80 9.70
CA ILE A 266 3.78 -10.51 10.33
C ILE A 266 4.04 -10.73 11.83
N ASP A 267 5.15 -10.22 12.33
CA ASP A 267 5.42 -10.23 13.76
C ASP A 267 4.58 -9.20 14.53
N ILE A 268 4.49 -9.34 15.85
CA ILE A 268 3.61 -8.50 16.68
C ILE A 268 4.03 -7.02 16.72
N SER A 269 5.33 -6.71 16.56
CA SER A 269 5.79 -5.32 16.54
C SER A 269 5.38 -4.64 15.24
N THR A 270 5.53 -5.33 14.11
CA THR A 270 5.06 -4.87 12.80
C THR A 270 3.54 -4.74 12.76
N LEU A 271 2.79 -5.64 13.41
CA LEU A 271 1.33 -5.55 13.50
C LEU A 271 0.87 -4.28 14.26
N ARG A 272 1.49 -3.97 15.39
CA ARG A 272 1.19 -2.74 16.15
C ARG A 272 1.49 -1.49 15.32
N ARG A 273 2.63 -1.49 14.62
CA ARG A 273 3.01 -0.38 13.75
C ARG A 273 2.08 -0.25 12.54
N LEU A 274 1.63 -1.36 11.97
CA LEU A 274 0.62 -1.38 10.91
C LEU A 274 -0.68 -0.72 11.38
N ASP A 275 -1.16 -1.06 12.58
CA ASP A 275 -2.38 -0.50 13.15
C ASP A 275 -2.31 1.03 13.28
N GLU A 276 -1.21 1.53 13.86
CA GLU A 276 -0.95 2.96 13.99
C GLU A 276 -0.93 3.67 12.62
N LEU A 277 -0.19 3.12 11.66
CA LEU A 277 -0.06 3.72 10.33
C LEU A 277 -1.37 3.66 9.54
N VAL A 278 -2.16 2.58 9.64
CA VAL A 278 -3.49 2.49 9.04
C VAL A 278 -4.39 3.59 9.59
N TYR A 279 -4.36 3.83 10.91
CA TYR A 279 -5.10 4.93 11.52
C TYR A 279 -4.63 6.30 10.97
N LEU A 280 -3.33 6.60 11.06
CA LEU A 280 -2.78 7.90 10.64
C LEU A 280 -3.05 8.21 9.16
N VAL A 281 -2.78 7.25 8.28
CA VAL A 281 -2.94 7.42 6.82
C VAL A 281 -4.42 7.51 6.45
N SER A 282 -5.29 6.69 7.04
CA SER A 282 -6.72 6.72 6.71
C SER A 282 -7.41 8.01 7.19
N GLN A 283 -7.03 8.54 8.36
CA GLN A 283 -7.52 9.84 8.83
C GLN A 283 -7.11 10.97 7.90
N LYS A 284 -5.85 10.96 7.44
CA LYS A 284 -5.37 11.93 6.45
C LYS A 284 -6.16 11.83 5.13
N GLN A 285 -6.32 10.62 4.58
CA GLN A 285 -7.09 10.41 3.35
C GLN A 285 -8.52 10.94 3.50
N MET A 286 -9.16 10.70 4.65
CA MET A 286 -10.49 11.24 4.95
C MET A 286 -10.50 12.79 4.96
N LEU A 287 -9.55 13.44 5.62
CA LEU A 287 -9.47 14.89 5.65
C LEU A 287 -9.24 15.49 4.25
N GLN A 288 -8.43 14.81 3.42
CA GLN A 288 -8.23 15.19 2.03
C GLN A 288 -9.51 15.04 1.22
N GLU A 289 -10.21 13.91 1.33
CA GLU A 289 -11.51 13.67 0.69
C GLU A 289 -12.55 14.75 1.07
N MET A 290 -12.61 15.14 2.34
CA MET A 290 -13.51 16.20 2.82
C MET A 290 -13.14 17.59 2.25
N SER A 291 -11.84 17.89 2.17
CA SER A 291 -11.36 19.15 1.60
C SER A 291 -11.64 19.26 0.10
N ILE A 292 -11.61 18.12 -0.61
CA ILE A 292 -11.88 18.02 -2.05
C ILE A 292 -13.39 18.07 -2.32
N GLY A 293 -14.21 17.37 -1.53
CA GLY A 293 -15.67 17.37 -1.68
C GLY A 293 -16.32 18.77 -1.54
N SER A 294 -15.58 19.72 -0.96
CA SER A 294 -15.98 21.13 -0.88
C SER A 294 -15.70 21.92 -2.18
N LYS A 295 -14.85 21.41 -3.08
CA LYS A 295 -14.53 21.96 -4.40
C LYS A 295 -15.20 21.11 -5.49
N ARG A 296 -16.48 21.37 -5.75
CA ARG A 296 -17.37 20.51 -6.55
C ARG A 296 -17.03 20.32 -8.04
N ASP A 297 -16.03 21.00 -8.61
CA ASP A 297 -15.86 21.08 -10.07
C ASP A 297 -14.53 20.50 -10.63
N GLU A 298 -13.65 19.93 -9.79
CA GLU A 298 -12.46 19.22 -10.29
C GLU A 298 -12.57 17.73 -9.96
N GLU A 299 -12.73 16.89 -11.00
CA GLU A 299 -12.59 15.43 -10.93
C GLU A 299 -11.15 15.07 -10.54
N LEU A 300 -10.82 15.25 -9.26
CA LEU A 300 -9.56 14.80 -8.72
C LEU A 300 -9.57 13.27 -8.69
N PRO A 301 -8.49 12.62 -9.14
CA PRO A 301 -8.42 11.17 -9.14
C PRO A 301 -8.56 10.64 -7.72
N SER A 302 -9.63 9.87 -7.46
CA SER A 302 -9.82 9.13 -6.21
C SER A 302 -8.54 8.40 -5.84
N SER A 303 -8.10 8.49 -4.59
CA SER A 303 -6.88 7.81 -4.15
C SER A 303 -6.96 6.31 -4.51
N PRO A 304 -6.08 5.80 -5.39
CA PRO A 304 -6.08 4.41 -5.83
C PRO A 304 -5.65 3.46 -4.73
N PHE A 305 -4.99 3.98 -3.69
CA PHE A 305 -4.60 3.25 -2.50
C PHE A 305 -5.50 3.68 -1.35
N ARG A 306 -6.81 3.44 -1.50
CA ARG A 306 -7.78 3.64 -0.42
C ARG A 306 -7.43 2.69 0.71
N ILE A 307 -6.93 3.26 1.80
CA ILE A 307 -6.72 2.51 3.03
C ILE A 307 -8.09 2.33 3.68
N LEU A 308 -8.48 1.08 3.97
CA LEU A 308 -9.69 0.82 4.73
C LEU A 308 -9.50 1.45 6.11
N ARG A 309 -10.45 2.28 6.53
CA ARG A 309 -10.42 2.93 7.84
C ARG A 309 -10.47 1.87 8.93
N PRO A 310 -9.86 2.08 10.10
CA PRO A 310 -10.07 1.18 11.24
C PRO A 310 -11.56 1.01 11.54
N ILE A 311 -11.98 -0.20 11.90
CA ILE A 311 -13.35 -0.48 12.32
C ILE A 311 -13.60 0.24 13.65
N PRO A 312 -14.63 1.08 13.77
CA PRO A 312 -15.01 1.67 15.04
C PRO A 312 -15.27 0.60 16.11
N PHE A 313 -14.92 0.89 17.36
CA PHE A 313 -15.08 -0.09 18.44
C PHE A 313 -16.54 -0.52 18.68
N SER A 314 -17.51 0.38 18.42
CA SER A 314 -18.94 0.05 18.41
C SER A 314 -19.26 -1.08 17.42
N ASP A 315 -18.70 -0.96 16.22
CA ASP A 315 -18.97 -1.85 15.09
C ASP A 315 -18.23 -3.18 15.30
N ILE A 316 -17.05 -3.16 15.92
CA ILE A 316 -16.34 -4.37 16.35
C ILE A 316 -17.22 -5.22 17.28
N LYS A 317 -17.91 -4.60 18.26
CA LYS A 317 -18.80 -5.35 19.17
C LYS A 317 -19.98 -5.97 18.43
N GLN A 318 -20.59 -5.23 17.51
CA GLN A 318 -21.71 -5.73 16.71
C GLN A 318 -21.27 -6.87 15.78
N LEU A 319 -20.12 -6.72 15.11
CA LEU A 319 -19.55 -7.75 14.25
C LEU A 319 -19.16 -9.01 15.04
N ALA A 320 -18.65 -8.83 16.26
CA ALA A 320 -18.28 -9.93 17.16
C ALA A 320 -19.50 -10.82 17.46
N GLU A 321 -20.61 -10.20 17.83
CA GLU A 321 -21.88 -10.88 18.11
C GLU A 321 -22.48 -11.49 16.83
N LEU A 322 -22.50 -10.74 15.73
CA LEU A 322 -23.09 -11.18 14.47
C LEU A 322 -22.40 -12.42 13.90
N HIS A 323 -21.06 -12.43 13.93
CA HIS A 323 -20.23 -13.44 13.28
C HIS A 323 -19.66 -14.51 14.22
N ASP A 324 -19.91 -14.43 15.52
CA ASP A 324 -19.32 -15.34 16.53
C ASP A 324 -17.78 -15.32 16.52
N ILE A 325 -17.23 -14.11 16.57
CA ILE A 325 -15.78 -13.84 16.55
C ILE A 325 -15.45 -13.00 17.78
N SER A 326 -14.32 -13.26 18.43
CA SER A 326 -13.92 -12.47 19.59
C SER A 326 -13.57 -11.03 19.20
N VAL A 327 -13.85 -10.10 20.10
CA VAL A 327 -13.55 -8.67 19.93
C VAL A 327 -12.07 -8.44 19.64
N ASP A 328 -11.17 -9.18 20.30
CA ASP A 328 -9.73 -8.98 20.13
C ASP A 328 -9.24 -9.43 18.75
N VAL A 329 -9.79 -10.51 18.20
CA VAL A 329 -9.48 -10.95 16.83
C VAL A 329 -9.98 -9.92 15.80
N LEU A 330 -11.13 -9.29 16.05
CA LEU A 330 -11.67 -8.24 15.19
C LEU A 330 -10.89 -6.92 15.25
N LYS A 331 -10.28 -6.60 16.40
CA LYS A 331 -9.36 -5.45 16.51
C LYS A 331 -8.16 -5.64 15.58
N ASP A 332 -7.55 -6.81 15.59
CA ASP A 332 -6.40 -7.07 14.71
C ASP A 332 -6.83 -7.14 13.23
N TRP A 333 -8.01 -7.75 12.96
CA TRP A 333 -8.60 -7.80 11.62
C TRP A 333 -8.76 -6.43 10.97
N SER A 334 -9.16 -5.43 11.77
CA SER A 334 -9.37 -4.05 11.34
C SER A 334 -8.22 -3.51 10.49
N SER A 335 -6.98 -3.84 10.88
CA SER A 335 -5.76 -3.38 10.22
C SER A 335 -5.19 -4.44 9.27
N LEU A 336 -5.28 -5.72 9.63
CA LEU A 336 -4.81 -6.83 8.79
C LEU A 336 -5.51 -6.90 7.41
N ARG A 337 -6.81 -6.61 7.35
CA ARG A 337 -7.59 -6.60 6.09
C ARG A 337 -7.05 -5.60 5.05
N VAL A 338 -6.35 -4.55 5.49
CA VAL A 338 -5.76 -3.55 4.59
C VAL A 338 -4.71 -4.20 3.68
N ILE A 339 -4.00 -5.23 4.16
CA ILE A 339 -3.02 -5.99 3.37
C ILE A 339 -3.72 -6.69 2.21
N LEU A 340 -4.82 -7.38 2.50
CA LEU A 340 -5.61 -8.11 1.52
C LEU A 340 -6.28 -7.17 0.52
N ASN A 341 -6.82 -6.05 1.00
CA ASN A 341 -7.44 -5.02 0.14
C ASN A 341 -6.42 -4.43 -0.85
N SER A 342 -5.25 -4.03 -0.34
CA SER A 342 -4.20 -3.34 -1.12
C SER A 342 -3.68 -4.16 -2.30
N PHE A 343 -3.71 -5.49 -2.20
CA PHE A 343 -3.26 -6.41 -3.25
C PHE A 343 -4.39 -7.14 -3.97
N SER A 344 -5.63 -6.66 -3.80
CA SER A 344 -6.84 -7.18 -4.45
C SER A 344 -7.11 -8.66 -4.16
N TRP A 345 -6.80 -9.11 -2.94
CA TRP A 345 -7.24 -10.41 -2.45
C TRP A 345 -8.72 -10.42 -2.14
N LEU A 346 -9.24 -9.33 -1.58
CA LEU A 346 -10.66 -9.23 -1.20
C LEU A 346 -11.56 -9.09 -2.45
N ALA A 347 -12.64 -9.86 -2.47
CA ALA A 347 -13.71 -9.68 -3.45
C ALA A 347 -14.49 -8.40 -3.15
N ARG A 348 -15.10 -7.81 -4.19
CA ARG A 348 -15.93 -6.60 -4.05
C ARG A 348 -17.42 -6.92 -3.93
N ARG A 349 -17.83 -8.10 -4.40
CA ARG A 349 -19.22 -8.54 -4.42
C ARG A 349 -19.32 -10.03 -4.07
N VAL A 350 -20.45 -10.41 -3.51
CA VAL A 350 -20.89 -11.79 -3.27
C VAL A 350 -22.32 -11.86 -3.76
N GLY A 351 -22.58 -12.62 -4.83
CA GLY A 351 -23.82 -12.48 -5.60
C GLY A 351 -23.96 -11.03 -6.11
N ASN A 352 -25.14 -10.46 -5.92
CA ASN A 352 -25.43 -9.07 -6.27
C ASN A 352 -25.03 -8.05 -5.18
N SER A 353 -24.77 -8.52 -3.96
CA SER A 353 -24.46 -7.66 -2.83
C SER A 353 -23.01 -7.18 -2.85
N SER A 354 -22.81 -5.92 -2.45
CA SER A 354 -21.46 -5.38 -2.25
C SER A 354 -20.89 -5.87 -0.93
N VAL A 355 -19.62 -6.26 -0.93
CA VAL A 355 -18.93 -6.69 0.29
C VAL A 355 -18.76 -5.46 1.20
N PRO A 356 -19.15 -5.53 2.49
CA PRO A 356 -18.98 -4.41 3.42
C PRO A 356 -17.51 -4.09 3.65
N ASP A 357 -17.20 -2.86 4.08
CA ASP A 357 -15.82 -2.46 4.41
C ASP A 357 -15.22 -3.36 5.51
N SER A 358 -16.05 -3.96 6.40
CA SER A 358 -15.67 -5.02 7.36
C SER A 358 -14.96 -6.21 6.69
N SER A 359 -15.29 -6.48 5.42
CA SER A 359 -14.87 -7.65 4.65
C SER A 359 -15.30 -8.99 5.27
N LEU A 360 -16.30 -8.95 6.16
CA LEU A 360 -16.92 -10.11 6.79
C LEU A 360 -18.35 -10.25 6.29
N VAL A 361 -18.74 -11.47 5.94
CA VAL A 361 -20.06 -11.75 5.41
C VAL A 361 -20.74 -12.90 6.15
N LEU A 362 -22.07 -12.85 6.19
CA LEU A 362 -22.93 -14.00 6.47
C LEU A 362 -23.24 -14.66 5.13
N ALA A 363 -22.49 -15.72 4.80
CA ALA A 363 -22.61 -16.38 3.52
C ALA A 363 -23.75 -17.40 3.54
N LEU A 364 -24.66 -17.31 2.57
CA LEU A 364 -25.66 -18.32 2.27
C LEU A 364 -25.28 -19.03 0.98
N MET A 365 -25.17 -20.36 1.02
CA MET A 365 -24.60 -21.14 -0.08
C MET A 365 -25.51 -22.31 -0.45
N ARG A 366 -25.74 -22.48 -1.75
CA ARG A 366 -26.45 -23.64 -2.31
C ARG A 366 -25.43 -24.72 -2.66
N CYS A 367 -25.47 -25.86 -1.97
CA CYS A 367 -24.62 -27.01 -2.29
C CYS A 367 -25.33 -27.94 -3.26
N GLN A 368 -24.57 -28.60 -4.15
CA GLN A 368 -25.11 -29.69 -4.94
C GLN A 368 -25.52 -30.85 -4.03
N GLY A 369 -26.80 -31.22 -4.07
CA GLY A 369 -27.25 -32.46 -3.48
C GLY A 369 -26.66 -33.65 -4.26
N ILE A 370 -26.33 -34.73 -3.55
CA ILE A 370 -25.87 -35.99 -4.16
C ILE A 370 -27.00 -36.65 -5.00
N SER A 371 -28.26 -36.19 -4.87
CA SER A 371 -29.41 -36.70 -5.62
C SER A 371 -30.16 -35.59 -6.37
N PRO A 372 -30.54 -35.81 -7.66
CA PRO A 372 -31.33 -34.87 -8.45
C PRO A 372 -32.76 -34.64 -7.92
N SER A 373 -33.19 -35.35 -6.88
CA SER A 373 -34.51 -35.23 -6.25
C SER A 373 -34.49 -34.50 -4.90
N SER A 374 -33.32 -34.17 -4.36
CA SER A 374 -33.18 -33.33 -3.17
C SER A 374 -32.90 -31.91 -3.61
N GLU A 375 -33.84 -30.99 -3.39
CA GLU A 375 -33.59 -29.55 -3.47
C GLU A 375 -32.23 -29.27 -2.78
N GLY A 376 -31.30 -28.64 -3.52
CA GLY A 376 -29.92 -28.48 -3.06
C GLY A 376 -29.85 -27.95 -1.63
N SER A 377 -29.07 -28.60 -0.77
CA SER A 377 -28.99 -28.23 0.64
C SER A 377 -28.40 -26.83 0.76
N ILE A 378 -29.15 -25.92 1.38
CA ILE A 378 -28.68 -24.58 1.67
C ILE A 378 -27.96 -24.61 3.01
N ILE A 379 -26.76 -24.06 3.03
CA ILE A 379 -25.96 -23.91 4.24
C ILE A 379 -25.66 -22.43 4.48
N SER A 380 -25.61 -22.04 5.74
CA SER A 380 -25.21 -20.70 6.16
C SER A 380 -23.89 -20.76 6.92
N LYS A 381 -22.97 -19.83 6.65
CA LYS A 381 -21.71 -19.68 7.38
C LYS A 381 -21.50 -18.23 7.81
N LYS A 382 -21.10 -18.07 9.07
CA LYS A 382 -20.78 -16.78 9.69
C LYS A 382 -19.28 -16.52 9.62
N GLY A 383 -18.89 -15.24 9.57
CA GLY A 383 -17.48 -14.86 9.68
C GLY A 383 -16.64 -15.28 8.47
N MET A 384 -17.26 -15.30 7.28
CA MET A 384 -16.56 -15.64 6.05
C MET A 384 -15.94 -14.39 5.44
N VAL A 385 -14.74 -14.53 4.87
CA VAL A 385 -14.06 -13.48 4.10
C VAL A 385 -14.11 -13.86 2.63
N PRO A 386 -14.75 -13.04 1.78
CA PRO A 386 -14.80 -13.29 0.35
C PRO A 386 -13.49 -12.85 -0.32
N LEU A 387 -12.78 -13.82 -0.90
CA LEU A 387 -11.52 -13.66 -1.61
C LEU A 387 -11.68 -13.88 -3.11
N ARG A 388 -10.87 -13.21 -3.92
CA ARG A 388 -10.79 -13.42 -5.36
C ARG A 388 -9.95 -14.64 -5.67
N GLY A 389 -10.50 -15.54 -6.48
CA GLY A 389 -9.83 -16.72 -6.99
C GLY A 389 -8.73 -16.44 -8.03
N SER A 390 -8.58 -15.20 -8.53
CA SER A 390 -7.63 -14.89 -9.61
C SER A 390 -6.17 -15.20 -9.25
N ARG A 391 -5.77 -14.95 -7.99
CA ARG A 391 -4.42 -15.27 -7.50
C ARG A 391 -4.20 -16.78 -7.40
N LEU A 392 -5.21 -17.50 -6.92
CA LEU A 392 -5.19 -18.96 -6.82
C LEU A 392 -5.13 -19.60 -8.20
N ARG A 393 -5.91 -19.08 -9.15
CA ARG A 393 -5.88 -19.50 -10.56
C ARG A 393 -4.52 -19.27 -11.21
N GLN A 394 -3.82 -18.18 -10.88
CA GLN A 394 -2.46 -17.92 -11.37
C GLN A 394 -1.46 -18.97 -10.85
N HIS A 395 -1.61 -19.43 -9.61
CA HIS A 395 -0.70 -20.39 -8.99
C HIS A 395 -1.03 -21.86 -9.30
N PHE A 396 -2.30 -22.26 -9.19
CA PHE A 396 -2.77 -23.65 -9.32
C PHE A 396 -3.41 -23.95 -10.69
N GLY A 397 -3.53 -22.95 -11.56
CA GLY A 397 -4.16 -23.09 -12.87
C GLY A 397 -5.71 -23.10 -12.82
N PRO A 398 -6.37 -23.46 -13.93
CA PRO A 398 -7.84 -23.44 -14.03
C PRO A 398 -8.56 -24.34 -13.02
N SER A 399 -7.91 -25.40 -12.52
CA SER A 399 -8.48 -26.36 -11.59
C SER A 399 -8.32 -25.98 -10.11
N TRP A 400 -7.89 -24.75 -9.79
CA TRP A 400 -7.66 -24.30 -8.41
C TRP A 400 -8.87 -24.50 -7.48
N GLN A 401 -10.09 -24.46 -8.03
CA GLN A 401 -11.34 -24.64 -7.28
C GLN A 401 -11.45 -26.05 -6.66
N LYS A 402 -10.79 -27.06 -7.24
CA LYS A 402 -10.81 -28.45 -6.74
C LYS A 402 -10.16 -28.62 -5.37
N HIS A 403 -9.47 -27.59 -4.88
CA HIS A 403 -8.88 -27.58 -3.53
C HIS A 403 -9.91 -27.22 -2.44
N PHE A 404 -11.14 -26.85 -2.81
CA PHE A 404 -12.17 -26.33 -1.90
C PHE A 404 -13.52 -26.99 -2.14
N ILE A 405 -14.46 -26.83 -1.20
CA ILE A 405 -15.83 -27.32 -1.36
C ILE A 405 -16.54 -26.44 -2.39
N TYR A 406 -17.01 -27.05 -3.47
CA TYR A 406 -17.76 -26.33 -4.49
C TYR A 406 -19.21 -26.06 -4.06
N VAL A 407 -19.69 -24.85 -4.32
CA VAL A 407 -21.08 -24.44 -4.13
C VAL A 407 -21.61 -23.82 -5.42
N ASP A 408 -22.87 -24.10 -5.75
CA ASP A 408 -23.49 -23.65 -7.01
C ASP A 408 -23.73 -22.15 -7.02
N ALA A 409 -24.24 -21.63 -5.91
CA ALA A 409 -24.63 -20.24 -5.77
C ALA A 409 -24.30 -19.73 -4.36
N VAL A 410 -24.01 -18.45 -4.27
CA VAL A 410 -23.66 -17.76 -3.03
C VAL A 410 -24.32 -16.39 -3.01
N THR A 411 -25.04 -16.10 -1.94
CA THR A 411 -25.54 -14.76 -1.63
C THR A 411 -25.12 -14.36 -0.20
N MET A 412 -25.32 -13.10 0.15
CA MET A 412 -24.93 -12.52 1.43
C MET A 412 -26.16 -12.03 2.19
N ALA A 413 -26.30 -12.43 3.46
CA ALA A 413 -27.26 -11.84 4.37
C ALA A 413 -26.65 -10.63 5.11
N GLU A 414 -27.44 -9.57 5.30
CA GLU A 414 -27.00 -8.36 6.01
C GLU A 414 -27.14 -8.47 7.55
N SER A 415 -28.06 -9.31 8.02
CA SER A 415 -28.35 -9.51 9.44
C SER A 415 -28.77 -10.95 9.75
N ASN A 416 -28.90 -11.31 11.03
CA ASN A 416 -29.45 -12.62 11.42
C ASN A 416 -30.92 -12.77 11.02
N GLU A 417 -31.70 -11.68 11.03
CA GLU A 417 -33.10 -11.69 10.61
C GLU A 417 -33.22 -11.93 9.10
N ASP A 418 -32.38 -11.23 8.33
CA ASP A 418 -32.29 -11.41 6.88
C ASP A 418 -31.82 -12.82 6.53
N LEU A 419 -30.85 -13.36 7.28
CA LEU A 419 -30.42 -14.75 7.14
C LEU A 419 -31.58 -15.73 7.37
N GLY A 420 -32.38 -15.52 8.42
CA GLY A 420 -33.56 -16.34 8.71
C GLY A 420 -34.60 -16.28 7.59
N ARG A 421 -34.84 -15.08 7.04
CA ARG A 421 -35.72 -14.86 5.89
C ARG A 421 -35.23 -15.61 4.64
N LEU A 422 -33.96 -15.44 4.27
CA LEU A 422 -33.38 -16.09 3.09
C LEU A 422 -33.34 -17.61 3.23
N MET A 423 -33.02 -18.13 4.42
CA MET A 423 -33.12 -19.57 4.72
C MET A 423 -34.55 -20.10 4.54
N GLY A 424 -35.57 -19.32 4.93
CA GLY A 424 -36.99 -19.67 4.77
C GLY A 424 -37.47 -19.68 3.32
N LEU A 425 -36.85 -18.87 2.44
CA LEU A 425 -37.14 -18.86 1.00
C LEU A 425 -36.54 -20.07 0.26
N GLY A 426 -35.59 -20.77 0.88
CA GLY A 426 -34.95 -21.93 0.28
C GLY A 426 -34.25 -21.57 -1.04
N ALA A 427 -34.40 -22.43 -2.06
CA ALA A 427 -33.74 -22.24 -3.35
C ALA A 427 -34.17 -20.94 -4.07
N ARG A 428 -35.33 -20.37 -3.74
CA ARG A 428 -35.82 -19.10 -4.32
C ARG A 428 -35.00 -17.90 -3.93
N ALA A 429 -34.26 -17.97 -2.82
CA ALA A 429 -33.33 -16.91 -2.42
C ALA A 429 -32.23 -16.63 -3.47
N PHE A 430 -32.02 -17.54 -4.42
CA PHE A 430 -31.04 -17.41 -5.49
C PHE A 430 -31.67 -17.20 -6.88
N LEU A 431 -33.01 -17.30 -7.01
CA LEU A 431 -33.70 -17.26 -8.31
C LEU A 431 -34.13 -15.84 -8.71
N ASP A 432 -34.51 -14.99 -7.75
CA ASP A 432 -34.77 -13.57 -8.02
C ASP A 432 -33.51 -12.81 -8.49
N GLU A 433 -32.33 -13.46 -8.48
CA GLU A 433 -31.04 -12.89 -8.88
C GLU A 433 -30.60 -13.25 -10.31
N GLU A 434 -31.15 -14.30 -10.95
CA GLU A 434 -30.75 -14.73 -12.31
C GLU A 434 -31.58 -14.06 -13.43
N ASP A 435 -32.84 -13.71 -13.17
CA ASP A 435 -33.75 -13.14 -14.19
C ASP A 435 -33.38 -11.70 -14.59
N ASP A 436 -32.78 -10.89 -13.69
CA ASP A 436 -32.36 -9.51 -13.99
C ASP A 436 -31.09 -9.41 -14.87
N LEU A 437 -30.32 -10.49 -15.00
CA LEU A 437 -29.11 -10.51 -15.85
C LEU A 437 -29.41 -10.88 -17.30
N GLY A 438 -30.56 -11.50 -17.57
CA GLY A 438 -31.00 -11.86 -18.93
C GLY A 438 -31.30 -10.66 -19.83
N ASP A 439 -31.61 -9.50 -19.25
CA ASP A 439 -31.94 -8.28 -19.98
C ASP A 439 -30.75 -7.32 -20.18
N LEU A 440 -29.59 -7.58 -19.54
CA LEU A 440 -28.39 -6.74 -19.65
C LEU A 440 -27.31 -7.29 -20.62
N GLU A 441 -27.48 -8.50 -21.16
CA GLU A 441 -26.58 -9.05 -22.21
C GLU A 441 -27.00 -8.68 -23.65
N LYS A 442 -27.89 -7.67 -23.82
CA LYS A 442 -28.36 -7.22 -25.14
C LYS A 442 -27.84 -5.87 -25.63
N ASP A 443 -26.95 -5.20 -24.91
CA ASP A 443 -26.35 -3.92 -25.34
C ASP A 443 -24.81 -3.94 -25.37
#